data_AF-A0A821DWP2-F1
#
_entry.id   AF-A0A821DWP2-F1
#
_cell.length_a   1.000
_cell.length_b   1.000
_cell.length_c   1.000
_cell.angle_alpha   90.00
_cell.angle_beta   90.00
_cell.angle_gamma   90.00
#
_symmetry.space_group_name_H-M   'P 1'
#
loop_
_entity.id
_entity.type
_entity.pdbx_description
1 polymer ?
#
loop_
_entity_poly.entity_id
_entity_poly.type
_entity_poly.pdbx_seq_one_letter_code
_entity_poly.pdbx_strand_id
1 'polypeptide(L)'
;MTLQGIFRSDDTIAKFLRTTIQLCINNVYDVVQQNSSSTQQQHPQYVLCHQGIDSLCRFLYLLTVHTSDNNNYGARIHLINCILGLLATLCFLDHEERGDQFHPLAYQRIILNLFQESTNAVTLNVTK
;
A
#
# COMPACT_ATOMS: atom_id res chain seq x y z
N MET A 1 17.75 4.63 0.31
CA MET A 1 17.33 3.23 0.02
C MET A 1 18.27 2.51 -0.94
N THR A 2 18.80 3.16 -1.99
CA THR A 2 19.88 2.61 -2.85
C THR A 2 21.18 2.34 -2.09
N LEU A 3 21.57 3.23 -1.17
CA LEU A 3 22.76 3.06 -0.33
C LEU A 3 22.66 1.94 0.72
N GLN A 4 21.45 1.49 1.05
CA GLN A 4 21.20 0.40 2.01
C GLN A 4 21.02 -0.98 1.34
N GLY A 5 21.20 -1.07 0.01
CA GLY A 5 21.04 -2.32 -0.73
C GLY A 5 19.60 -2.82 -0.87
N ILE A 6 18.59 -2.05 -0.43
CA ILE A 6 17.17 -2.44 -0.45
C ILE A 6 16.65 -2.61 -1.89
N PHE A 7 17.22 -1.88 -2.85
CA PHE A 7 16.86 -1.95 -4.27
C PHE A 7 17.83 -2.80 -5.12
N ARG A 8 18.62 -3.68 -4.50
CA ARG A 8 19.69 -4.41 -5.22
C ARG A 8 19.15 -5.61 -6.03
N SER A 9 17.95 -6.10 -5.72
CA SER A 9 17.28 -7.18 -6.46
C SER A 9 15.76 -7.12 -6.31
N ASP A 10 15.00 -7.63 -7.28
CA ASP A 10 13.53 -7.72 -7.24
C ASP A 10 13.00 -8.45 -5.99
N ASP A 11 13.73 -9.46 -5.50
CA ASP A 11 13.38 -10.19 -4.27
C ASP A 11 13.45 -9.30 -3.02
N THR A 12 14.44 -8.40 -2.95
CA THR A 12 14.56 -7.44 -1.84
C THR A 12 13.47 -6.38 -1.89
N ILE A 13 13.08 -5.96 -3.10
CA ILE A 13 11.96 -5.03 -3.32
C ILE A 13 10.65 -5.67 -2.87
N ALA A 14 10.36 -6.90 -3.30
CA ALA A 14 9.16 -7.63 -2.92
C ALA A 14 9.08 -7.82 -1.39
N LYS A 15 10.19 -8.17 -0.73
CA LYS A 15 10.26 -8.27 0.74
C LYS A 15 10.00 -6.92 1.42
N PHE A 16 10.64 -5.84 0.96
CA PHE A 16 10.45 -4.51 1.51
C PHE A 16 8.99 -4.04 1.39
N LEU A 17 8.40 -4.22 0.19
CA LEU A 17 7.00 -3.91 -0.06
C LEU A 17 6.08 -4.70 0.87
N ARG A 18 6.33 -6.00 1.02
CA ARG A 18 5.58 -6.86 1.95
C ARG A 18 5.63 -6.34 3.38
N THR A 19 6.82 -6.08 3.90
CA THR A 19 6.99 -5.61 5.29
C THR A 19 6.31 -4.26 5.50
N THR A 20 6.41 -3.35 4.55
CA THR A 20 5.83 -2.01 4.69
C THR A 20 4.30 -2.04 4.61
N ILE A 21 3.74 -2.86 3.70
CA ILE A 21 2.29 -3.09 3.61
C ILE A 21 1.77 -3.74 4.90
N GLN A 22 2.45 -4.77 5.42
CA GLN A 22 2.09 -5.43 6.68
C GLN A 22 2.14 -4.46 7.87
N LEU A 23 3.12 -3.55 7.91
CA LEU A 23 3.19 -2.52 8.94
C LEU A 23 1.96 -1.60 8.90
N CYS A 24 1.53 -1.15 7.71
CA CYS A 24 0.32 -0.34 7.57
C CYS A 24 -0.94 -1.11 8.01
N ILE A 25 -1.05 -2.39 7.66
CA ILE A 25 -2.17 -3.25 8.06
C ILE A 25 -2.21 -3.42 9.59
N ASN A 26 -1.08 -3.71 10.22
CA ASN A 26 -1.00 -3.86 11.68
C ASN A 26 -1.41 -2.58 12.41
N ASN A 27 -0.98 -1.40 11.92
CA ASN A 27 -1.43 -0.12 12.48
C ASN A 27 -2.95 0.07 12.37
N VAL A 28 -3.60 -0.41 11.31
CA VAL A 28 -5.07 -0.36 11.19
C VAL A 28 -5.71 -1.25 12.26
N TYR A 29 -5.21 -2.47 12.44
CA TYR A 29 -5.71 -3.38 13.47
C TYR A 29 -5.54 -2.80 14.88
N ASP A 30 -4.38 -2.22 15.19
CA ASP A 30 -4.13 -1.58 16.49
C ASP A 30 -5.12 -0.45 16.77
N VAL A 31 -5.36 0.42 15.79
CA VAL A 31 -6.33 1.53 15.93
C VAL A 31 -7.75 1.00 16.12
N VAL A 32 -8.16 -0.03 15.37
CA VAL A 32 -9.50 -0.62 15.50
C VAL A 32 -9.69 -1.31 16.85
N GLN A 33 -8.69 -2.03 17.33
CA GLN A 33 -8.72 -2.67 18.65
C GLN A 33 -8.79 -1.63 19.77
N GLN A 34 -7.96 -0.59 19.72
CA GLN A 34 -7.98 0.49 20.72
C GLN A 34 -9.32 1.24 20.76
N ASN A 35 -10.00 1.35 19.63
CA ASN A 35 -11.32 1.95 19.55
C ASN A 35 -12.42 1.12 20.19
N SER A 36 -12.25 -0.21 20.24
CA SER A 36 -13.21 -1.10 20.89
C SER A 36 -13.19 -0.94 22.42
N SER A 37 -12.08 -0.44 22.98
CA SER A 37 -11.84 -0.31 24.42
C SER A 37 -12.00 1.11 24.99
N SER A 38 -12.09 2.16 24.16
CA SER A 38 -11.96 3.56 24.62
C SER A 38 -13.09 4.46 24.10
N THR A 39 -13.92 5.01 24.99
CA THR A 39 -15.06 5.88 24.65
C THR A 39 -14.69 7.34 24.37
N GLN A 40 -13.41 7.73 24.42
CA GLN A 40 -12.98 9.12 24.25
C GLN A 40 -11.84 9.28 23.23
N GLN A 41 -12.07 10.20 22.28
CA GLN A 41 -11.15 10.72 21.25
C GLN A 41 -10.79 9.77 20.10
N GLN A 42 -11.80 9.43 19.30
CA GLN A 42 -11.71 8.52 18.14
C GLN A 42 -11.06 9.14 16.88
N HIS A 43 -11.03 10.46 16.75
CA HIS A 43 -10.65 11.15 15.51
C HIS A 43 -9.14 11.18 15.18
N PRO A 44 -8.22 11.42 16.14
CA PRO A 44 -6.81 11.64 15.79
C PRO A 44 -6.05 10.37 15.37
N GLN A 45 -6.41 9.19 15.91
CA GLN A 45 -5.71 7.94 15.59
C GLN A 45 -6.02 7.41 14.18
N TYR A 46 -7.29 7.51 13.72
CA TYR A 46 -7.62 7.17 12.34
C TYR A 46 -6.90 8.05 11.33
N VAL A 47 -6.75 9.35 11.63
CA VAL A 47 -6.02 10.29 10.76
C VAL A 47 -4.57 9.88 10.59
N LEU A 48 -3.88 9.51 11.67
CA LEU A 48 -2.48 9.04 11.61
C LEU A 48 -2.34 7.73 10.83
N CYS A 49 -3.26 6.79 11.04
CA CYS A 49 -3.29 5.53 10.31
C CYS A 49 -3.49 5.76 8.80
N HIS A 50 -4.42 6.64 8.45
CA HIS A 50 -4.68 7.04 7.07
C HIS A 50 -3.47 7.75 6.45
N GLN A 51 -2.82 8.64 7.18
CA GLN A 51 -1.60 9.31 6.71
C GLN A 51 -0.47 8.30 6.42
N GLY A 52 -0.34 7.24 7.22
CA GLY A 52 0.61 6.14 6.96
C GLY A 52 0.31 5.40 5.66
N ILE A 53 -0.97 5.07 5.42
CA ILE A 53 -1.42 4.42 4.18
C ILE A 53 -1.21 5.35 2.97
N ASP A 54 -1.56 6.62 3.08
CA ASP A 54 -1.42 7.58 1.99
C ASP A 54 0.07 7.80 1.63
N SER A 55 0.94 7.83 2.63
CA SER A 55 2.40 7.92 2.45
C SER A 55 2.96 6.67 1.74
N LEU A 56 2.49 5.47 2.11
CA LEU A 56 2.82 4.23 1.40
C LEU A 56 2.39 4.32 -0.07
N CYS A 57 1.15 4.73 -0.34
CA CYS A 57 0.63 4.83 -1.70
C CYS A 57 1.42 5.82 -2.56
N ARG A 58 1.80 6.97 -1.98
CA ARG A 58 2.69 7.94 -2.62
C ARG A 58 4.06 7.33 -2.97
N PHE A 59 4.62 6.55 -2.06
CA PHE A 59 5.88 5.85 -2.29
C PHE A 59 5.75 4.80 -3.40
N LEU A 60 4.69 3.99 -3.40
CA LEU A 60 4.42 3.00 -4.46
C LEU A 60 4.29 3.67 -5.82
N TYR A 61 3.61 4.81 -5.88
CA TYR A 61 3.50 5.60 -7.10
C TYR A 61 4.84 6.12 -7.60
N LEU A 62 5.63 6.75 -6.72
CA LEU A 62 6.97 7.21 -7.08
C LEU A 62 7.85 6.06 -7.56
N LEU A 63 7.80 4.91 -6.88
CA LEU A 63 8.51 3.70 -7.30
C LEU A 63 8.08 3.25 -8.70
N THR A 64 6.78 3.30 -8.98
CA THR A 64 6.19 2.92 -10.27
C THR A 64 6.60 3.88 -11.40
N VAL A 65 6.62 5.19 -11.13
CA VAL A 65 7.03 6.25 -12.09
C VAL A 65 8.53 6.20 -12.35
N HIS A 66 9.36 6.03 -11.32
CA HIS A 66 10.81 5.96 -11.47
C HIS A 66 11.29 4.64 -12.09
N THR A 67 10.52 3.55 -11.95
CA THR A 67 10.81 2.27 -12.63
C THR A 67 10.51 2.34 -14.13
N SER A 68 9.58 3.21 -14.54
CA SER A 68 9.27 3.46 -15.95
C SER A 68 10.13 4.59 -16.53
N ASP A 69 11.43 4.36 -16.69
CA ASP A 69 12.25 5.25 -17.52
C ASP A 69 11.91 4.99 -19.00
N ASN A 70 11.67 6.05 -19.79
CA ASN A 70 11.42 6.01 -21.24
C ASN A 70 10.27 5.10 -21.76
N ASN A 71 9.00 5.46 -21.49
CA ASN A 71 7.83 4.91 -22.20
C ASN A 71 7.61 3.39 -22.06
N ASN A 72 8.31 2.74 -21.12
CA ASN A 72 8.21 1.31 -20.88
C ASN A 72 7.02 0.98 -19.98
N TYR A 73 5.81 1.16 -20.52
CA TYR A 73 4.55 0.88 -19.82
C TYR A 73 4.48 -0.58 -19.33
N GLY A 74 5.20 -1.51 -19.97
CA GLY A 74 5.27 -2.92 -19.56
C GLY A 74 5.87 -3.11 -18.17
N ALA A 75 6.99 -2.45 -17.86
CA ALA A 75 7.62 -2.52 -16.53
C ALA A 75 6.72 -1.90 -15.44
N ARG A 76 6.03 -0.80 -15.78
CA ARG A 76 5.06 -0.15 -14.91
C ARG A 76 3.90 -1.09 -14.54
N ILE A 77 3.30 -1.73 -15.54
CA ILE A 77 2.20 -2.67 -15.37
C ILE A 77 2.66 -3.91 -14.59
N HIS A 78 3.85 -4.43 -14.89
CA HIS A 78 4.42 -5.56 -14.17
C HIS A 78 4.57 -5.27 -12.67
N LEU A 79 5.10 -4.10 -12.31
CA LEU A 79 5.28 -3.69 -10.92
C LEU A 79 3.93 -3.49 -10.21
N ILE A 80 2.95 -2.88 -10.87
CA ILE A 80 1.59 -2.75 -10.33
C ILE A 80 0.97 -4.13 -10.09
N ASN A 81 1.07 -5.05 -11.05
CA ASN A 81 0.58 -6.42 -10.92
C ASN A 81 1.28 -7.17 -9.78
N CYS A 82 2.58 -6.93 -9.59
CA CYS A 82 3.33 -7.50 -8.48
C CYS A 82 2.81 -6.98 -7.13
N ILE A 83 2.57 -5.67 -7.01
CA ILE A 83 1.99 -5.08 -5.79
C ILE A 83 0.57 -5.61 -5.53
N LEU A 84 -0.28 -5.66 -6.56
CA LEU A 84 -1.64 -6.19 -6.45
C LEU A 84 -1.65 -7.66 -6.05
N GLY A 85 -0.77 -8.48 -6.64
CA GLY A 85 -0.61 -9.88 -6.29
C GLY A 85 -0.14 -10.07 -4.84
N LEU A 86 0.76 -9.21 -4.38
CA LEU A 86 1.24 -9.22 -3.00
C LEU A 86 0.13 -8.82 -2.01
N LEU A 87 -0.66 -7.79 -2.34
CA LEU A 87 -1.83 -7.38 -1.56
C LEU A 87 -2.89 -8.47 -1.51
N ALA A 88 -3.19 -9.11 -2.64
CA ALA A 88 -4.15 -10.21 -2.70
C ALA A 88 -3.69 -11.41 -1.84
N THR A 89 -2.40 -11.76 -1.92
CA THR A 89 -1.82 -12.84 -1.10
C THR A 89 -1.89 -12.52 0.39
N LEU A 90 -1.51 -11.29 0.79
CA LEU A 90 -1.61 -10.87 2.18
C LEU A 90 -3.07 -10.85 2.66
N CYS A 91 -3.98 -10.32 1.85
CA CYS A 91 -5.41 -10.26 2.18
C CYS A 91 -6.00 -11.67 2.38
N PHE A 92 -5.71 -12.61 1.48
CA PHE A 92 -6.19 -13.98 1.58
C PHE A 92 -5.68 -14.67 2.85
N LEU A 93 -4.37 -14.59 3.11
CA LEU A 93 -3.77 -15.20 4.30
C LEU A 93 -4.30 -14.59 5.60
N ASP A 94 -4.46 -13.26 5.63
CA ASP A 94 -4.99 -12.54 6.80
C ASP A 94 -6.47 -12.87 7.04
N HIS A 95 -7.24 -13.08 5.98
CA HIS A 95 -8.63 -13.53 6.08
C HIS A 95 -8.74 -14.96 6.62
N GLU A 96 -7.92 -15.89 6.11
CA GLU A 96 -7.86 -17.28 6.61
C GLU A 96 -7.43 -17.35 8.09
N GLU A 97 -6.46 -16.52 8.50
CA GLU A 97 -5.94 -16.54 9.87
C GLU A 97 -6.92 -15.91 10.88
N ARG A 98 -7.58 -14.80 10.50
CA ARG A 98 -8.39 -14.01 11.44
C ARG A 98 -9.88 -14.32 11.40
N GLY A 99 -10.40 -14.92 10.34
CA GLY A 99 -11.83 -15.21 10.17
C GLY A 99 -12.72 -13.98 10.42
N ASP A 100 -13.61 -14.06 11.40
CA ASP A 100 -14.56 -12.99 11.76
C ASP A 100 -13.89 -11.70 12.29
N GLN A 101 -12.61 -11.75 12.68
CA GLN A 101 -11.87 -10.58 13.15
C GLN A 101 -11.15 -9.84 12.00
N PHE A 102 -11.33 -10.29 10.76
CA PHE A 102 -10.72 -9.69 9.58
C PHE A 102 -11.24 -8.25 9.34
N HIS A 103 -10.31 -7.31 9.10
CA HIS A 103 -10.65 -5.92 8.83
C HIS A 103 -10.20 -5.51 7.40
N PRO A 104 -11.15 -5.35 6.44
CA PRO A 104 -10.82 -5.04 5.05
C PRO A 104 -10.30 -3.61 4.81
N LEU A 105 -10.42 -2.72 5.79
CA LEU A 105 -10.20 -1.28 5.66
C LEU A 105 -8.81 -0.93 5.10
N ALA A 106 -7.76 -1.61 5.59
CA ALA A 106 -6.39 -1.39 5.15
C ALA A 106 -6.22 -1.70 3.66
N TYR A 107 -6.66 -2.89 3.25
CA TYR A 107 -6.55 -3.38 1.87
C TYR A 107 -7.36 -2.54 0.91
N GLN A 108 -8.61 -2.21 1.26
CA GLN A 108 -9.50 -1.40 0.45
C GLN A 108 -8.89 -0.01 0.19
N ARG A 109 -8.35 0.66 1.22
CA ARG A 109 -7.73 1.97 1.04
C ARG A 109 -6.48 1.93 0.18
N ILE A 110 -5.61 0.95 0.38
CA ILE A 110 -4.40 0.81 -0.44
C ILE A 110 -4.80 0.64 -1.91
N ILE A 111 -5.75 -0.25 -2.21
CA ILE A 111 -6.21 -0.49 -3.58
C ILE A 111 -6.83 0.77 -4.20
N LEU A 112 -7.70 1.46 -3.46
CA LEU A 112 -8.36 2.68 -3.93
C LEU A 112 -7.34 3.79 -4.22
N ASN A 113 -6.40 4.03 -3.32
CA ASN A 113 -5.36 5.04 -3.52
C ASN A 113 -4.45 4.69 -4.70
N LEU A 114 -4.08 3.42 -4.87
CA LEU A 114 -3.26 2.96 -5.99
C LEU A 114 -4.00 3.14 -7.34
N PHE A 115 -5.30 2.88 -7.36
CA PHE A 115 -6.17 3.12 -8.52
C PHE A 115 -6.36 4.61 -8.83
N GLN A 116 -6.63 5.42 -7.82
CA GLN A 116 -6.78 6.88 -7.96
C GLN A 116 -5.50 7.51 -8.51
N GLU A 117 -4.34 7.14 -7.96
CA GLU A 117 -3.07 7.70 -8.40
C GLU A 117 -2.71 7.22 -9.83
N SER A 118 -3.08 5.99 -10.19
CA SER A 118 -2.96 5.49 -11.56
C SER A 118 -3.86 6.26 -12.53
N THR A 119 -5.08 6.59 -12.12
CA THR A 119 -6.04 7.37 -12.91
C THR A 119 -5.59 8.81 -13.08
N ASN A 120 -5.15 9.47 -12.01
CA ASN A 120 -4.62 10.84 -12.03
C ASN A 120 -3.40 10.98 -12.95
N ALA A 121 -2.53 9.97 -12.98
CA ALA A 121 -1.40 9.93 -13.90
C ALA A 121 -1.83 9.88 -15.39
N VAL A 122 -2.99 9.28 -15.70
CA VAL A 122 -3.56 9.31 -17.05
C VAL A 122 -4.09 10.72 -17.37
N THR A 123 -4.80 11.36 -16.45
CA THR A 123 -5.40 12.68 -16.67
C THR A 123 -4.36 13.79 -16.91
N LEU A 124 -3.22 13.72 -16.23
CA LEU A 124 -2.10 14.66 -16.43
C LEU A 124 -1.40 14.50 -17.79
N ASN A 125 -1.45 13.32 -18.41
CA ASN A 125 -0.91 13.10 -19.75
C ASN A 125 -1.87 13.54 -20.87
N VAL A 126 -3.16 13.74 -20.57
CA VAL A 126 -4.16 14.22 -21.54
C VAL A 126 -4.22 15.75 -21.62
N THR A 127 -3.70 16.43 -20.60
CA THR A 127 -3.67 17.91 -20.52
C THR A 127 -2.33 18.53 -20.93
N LYS A 128 -1.40 17.72 -21.45
CA LYS A 128 -0.11 18.16 -21.99
C LYS A 128 -0.06 17.98 -23.50
#